data_AF-A0A2G9YW21-F1
#
_entry.id   AF-A0A2G9YW21-F1
#
_cell.length_a   1.000
_cell.length_b   1.000
_cell.length_c   1.000
_cell.angle_alpha   90.00
_cell.angle_beta   90.00
_cell.angle_gamma   90.00
#
_symmetry.space_group_name_H-M   'P 1'
#
loop_
_entity.id
_entity.type
_entity.pdbx_description
1 polymer ?
#
loop_
_entity_poly.entity_id
_entity_poly.type
_entity_poly.pdbx_seq_one_letter_code
_entity_poly.pdbx_strand_id
1 'polypeptide(L)'
;MDFFIWGFVLKYKYSVKRKAKNAKQQFKFQNRLKKRAYFYALDVIKFIDILNKKDFSVNIITRQLLRSATSIGANIIEAQAGSTRKDFTNFFSYSLKSANESKF
;
A
#
# COMPACT_ATOMS: atom_id res chain seq x y z
N MET A 1 -38.30 8.79 32.26
CA MET A 1 -37.25 9.60 31.60
C MET A 1 -36.38 8.74 30.66
N ASP A 2 -36.85 7.57 30.20
CA ASP A 2 -35.92 6.45 29.97
C ASP A 2 -35.76 5.98 28.51
N PHE A 3 -36.57 6.43 27.55
CA PHE A 3 -36.43 6.00 26.16
C PHE A 3 -35.41 6.82 25.36
N PHE A 4 -35.31 8.12 25.64
CA PHE A 4 -34.44 9.04 24.92
C PHE A 4 -32.95 8.80 25.24
N ILE A 5 -32.66 8.56 26.53
CA ILE A 5 -31.30 8.22 27.00
C ILE A 5 -30.88 6.87 26.42
N TRP A 6 -31.76 5.86 26.41
CA TRP A 6 -31.46 4.55 25.84
C TRP A 6 -31.21 4.59 24.33
N GLY A 7 -32.00 5.40 23.60
CA GLY A 7 -31.79 5.66 22.17
C GLY A 7 -30.44 6.31 21.87
N PHE A 8 -30.01 7.29 22.68
CA PHE A 8 -28.69 7.92 22.55
C PHE A 8 -27.55 6.93 22.84
N VAL A 9 -27.66 6.13 23.91
CA VAL A 9 -26.67 5.11 24.28
C VAL A 9 -26.53 4.04 23.20
N LEU A 10 -27.64 3.57 22.63
CA LEU A 10 -27.64 2.64 21.49
C LEU A 10 -26.93 3.23 20.26
N LYS A 11 -27.27 4.47 19.88
CA LYS A 11 -26.67 5.15 18.73
C LYS A 11 -25.16 5.34 18.91
N TYR A 12 -24.74 5.67 20.13
CA TYR A 12 -23.32 5.79 20.48
C TYR A 12 -22.60 4.44 20.39
N LYS A 13 -23.11 3.39 21.04
CA LYS A 13 -22.55 2.02 20.97
C LYS A 13 -22.45 1.52 19.52
N TYR A 14 -23.47 1.81 18.71
CA TYR A 14 -23.48 1.45 17.28
C TYR A 14 -22.41 2.21 16.48
N SER A 15 -22.25 3.52 16.72
CA SER A 15 -21.21 4.35 16.09
C SER A 15 -19.79 3.83 16.41
N VAL A 16 -19.53 3.48 17.67
CA VAL A 16 -18.25 2.93 18.11
C VAL A 16 -17.96 1.58 17.44
N LYS A 17 -18.93 0.64 17.45
CA LYS A 17 -18.79 -0.66 16.77
C LYS A 17 -18.49 -0.50 15.27
N ARG A 18 -19.15 0.45 14.61
CA ARG A 18 -18.94 0.73 13.18
C ARG A 18 -17.53 1.25 12.91
N LYS A 19 -17.04 2.21 13.72
CA LYS A 19 -15.67 2.72 13.61
C LYS A 19 -14.63 1.60 13.77
N ALA A 20 -14.81 0.71 14.75
CA ALA A 20 -13.92 -0.43 14.96
C ALA A 20 -13.92 -1.40 13.76
N LYS A 21 -15.09 -1.71 13.20
CA LYS A 21 -15.22 -2.57 12.00
C LYS A 21 -14.48 -1.95 10.79
N ASN A 22 -14.65 -0.66 10.56
CA ASN A 22 -14.00 0.05 9.46
C ASN A 22 -12.47 0.07 9.64
N ALA A 23 -11.97 0.32 10.85
CA ALA A 23 -10.54 0.25 11.15
C ALA A 23 -9.96 -1.14 10.89
N LYS A 24 -10.67 -2.20 11.31
CA LYS A 24 -10.26 -3.59 11.04
C LYS A 24 -10.21 -3.90 9.54
N GLN A 25 -11.19 -3.43 8.78
CA GLN A 25 -11.22 -3.61 7.33
C GLN A 25 -10.07 -2.86 6.64
N GLN A 26 -9.80 -1.63 7.07
CA GLN A 26 -8.69 -0.83 6.57
C GLN A 26 -7.34 -1.51 6.82
N PHE A 27 -7.11 -2.01 8.04
CA PHE A 27 -5.90 -2.75 8.39
C PHE A 27 -5.73 -4.02 7.53
N LYS A 28 -6.81 -4.79 7.34
CA LYS A 28 -6.79 -5.99 6.48
C LYS A 28 -6.43 -5.63 5.02
N PHE A 29 -6.98 -4.53 4.51
CA PHE A 29 -6.67 -4.03 3.17
C PHE A 29 -5.19 -3.64 3.04
N GLN A 30 -4.66 -2.86 3.99
CA GLN A 30 -3.26 -2.45 4.01
C GLN A 30 -2.29 -3.65 4.01
N ASN A 31 -2.56 -4.66 4.84
CA ASN A 31 -1.73 -5.88 4.85
C ASN A 31 -1.78 -6.65 3.53
N ARG A 32 -2.96 -6.73 2.90
CA ARG A 32 -3.11 -7.37 1.58
C ARG A 32 -2.34 -6.60 0.51
N LEU A 33 -2.37 -5.28 0.54
CA LEU A 33 -1.65 -4.44 -0.42
C LEU A 33 -0.13 -4.59 -0.25
N LYS A 34 0.37 -4.55 0.98
CA LYS A 34 1.78 -4.84 1.31
C LYS A 34 2.25 -6.18 0.77
N LYS A 35 1.49 -7.24 1.04
CA LYS A 35 1.79 -8.60 0.56
C LYS A 35 1.82 -8.67 -0.97
N ARG A 36 0.91 -7.97 -1.66
CA ARG A 36 0.88 -7.89 -3.12
C ARG A 36 2.09 -7.15 -3.68
N ALA A 37 2.48 -6.01 -3.09
CA ALA A 37 3.65 -5.26 -3.51
C ALA A 37 4.94 -6.08 -3.33
N TYR A 38 5.04 -6.84 -2.22
CA TYR A 38 6.17 -7.75 -1.98
C TYR A 38 6.28 -8.83 -3.05
N PHE A 39 5.18 -9.55 -3.35
CA PHE A 39 5.22 -10.57 -4.39
C PHE A 39 5.47 -9.99 -5.78
N TYR A 40 4.89 -8.84 -6.10
CA TYR A 40 5.17 -8.14 -7.34
C TYR A 40 6.67 -7.84 -7.50
N ALA A 41 7.33 -7.34 -6.45
CA ALA A 41 8.77 -7.10 -6.49
C ALA A 41 9.58 -8.39 -6.70
N LEU A 42 9.19 -9.50 -6.04
CA LEU A 42 9.83 -10.80 -6.25
C LEU A 42 9.64 -11.32 -7.68
N ASP A 43 8.45 -11.15 -8.26
CA ASP A 43 8.15 -11.58 -9.61
C ASP A 43 8.95 -10.76 -10.64
N VAL A 44 9.11 -9.45 -10.42
CA VAL A 44 9.98 -8.60 -11.23
C VAL A 44 11.44 -9.03 -11.13
N ILE A 45 11.95 -9.35 -9.95
CA ILE A 45 13.33 -9.84 -9.77
C ILE A 45 13.54 -11.13 -10.57
N LYS A 46 12.64 -12.10 -10.43
CA LYS A 46 12.69 -13.37 -11.18
C LYS A 46 12.63 -13.15 -12.69
N PHE A 47 11.77 -12.23 -13.14
CA PHE A 47 11.68 -11.86 -14.55
C PHE A 47 12.98 -11.23 -15.06
N ILE A 48 13.60 -10.35 -14.29
CA ILE A 48 14.87 -9.71 -14.67
C ILE A 48 16.00 -10.75 -14.72
N ASP A 49 15.99 -11.76 -13.85
CA ASP A 49 17.05 -12.76 -13.76
C ASP A 49 17.15 -13.71 -14.96
N ILE A 50 16.07 -13.87 -15.73
CA ILE A 50 16.09 -14.66 -16.96
C ILE A 50 16.56 -13.88 -18.20
N LEU A 51 16.73 -12.55 -18.09
CA LEU A 51 17.08 -11.69 -19.23
C LEU A 51 18.60 -11.64 -19.46
N ASN A 52 19.01 -11.56 -20.73
CA ASN A 52 20.40 -11.36 -21.11
C ASN A 52 20.83 -9.91 -20.86
N LYS A 53 21.39 -9.65 -19.67
CA LYS A 53 21.83 -8.32 -19.24
C LYS A 53 23.11 -7.81 -19.94
N LYS A 54 23.69 -8.58 -20.89
CA LYS A 54 24.81 -8.10 -21.72
C LYS A 54 24.37 -7.05 -22.73
N ASP A 55 23.09 -7.09 -23.14
CA ASP A 55 22.53 -6.09 -24.03
C ASP A 55 22.34 -4.77 -23.27
N PHE A 56 22.92 -3.69 -23.79
CA PHE A 56 22.95 -2.38 -23.12
C PHE A 56 21.54 -1.88 -22.76
N SER A 57 20.61 -1.93 -23.72
CA SER A 57 19.23 -1.49 -23.52
C SER A 57 18.49 -2.33 -22.47
N VAL A 58 18.71 -3.65 -22.47
CA VAL A 58 18.11 -4.57 -21.48
C VAL A 58 18.64 -4.24 -20.09
N ASN A 59 19.94 -3.99 -19.94
CA ASN A 59 20.55 -3.61 -18.66
C ASN A 59 19.94 -2.31 -18.10
N ILE A 60 19.75 -1.29 -18.94
CA ILE A 60 19.16 -0.01 -18.52
C ILE A 60 17.69 -0.19 -18.11
N ILE A 61 16.89 -0.84 -18.95
CA ILE A 61 15.45 -1.01 -18.70
C ILE A 61 15.21 -1.86 -17.45
N THR A 62 15.96 -2.95 -17.29
CA THR A 62 15.83 -3.82 -16.11
C THR A 62 16.21 -3.11 -14.81
N ARG A 63 17.23 -2.24 -14.82
CA ARG A 63 17.57 -1.40 -13.67
C ARG A 63 16.44 -0.43 -13.32
N GLN A 64 15.84 0.21 -14.31
CA GLN A 64 14.71 1.13 -14.07
C GLN A 64 13.49 0.40 -13.55
N LEU A 65 13.14 -0.73 -14.17
CA LEU A 65 12.02 -1.57 -13.73
C LEU A 65 12.24 -2.10 -12.31
N LEU A 66 13.45 -2.57 -11.97
CA LEU A 66 13.75 -3.05 -10.62
C LEU A 66 13.57 -1.94 -9.59
N ARG A 67 14.09 -0.75 -9.87
CA ARG A 67 14.00 0.41 -8.98
C ARG A 67 12.55 0.85 -8.78
N SER A 68 11.79 1.00 -9.85
CA SER A 68 10.40 1.44 -9.77
C SER A 68 9.52 0.38 -9.08
N ALA A 69 9.68 -0.91 -9.42
CA ALA A 69 8.88 -1.98 -8.82
C ALA A 69 9.13 -2.14 -7.32
N THR A 70 10.40 -2.10 -6.87
CA THR A 70 10.74 -2.20 -5.45
C THR A 70 10.34 -0.96 -4.65
N SER A 71 10.40 0.23 -5.27
CA SER A 71 9.95 1.50 -4.69
C SER A 71 8.45 1.52 -4.33
N ILE A 72 7.60 0.75 -5.03
CA ILE A 72 6.18 0.62 -4.68
C ILE A 72 6.02 0.11 -3.24
N GLY A 73 6.72 -0.99 -2.92
CA GLY A 73 6.67 -1.63 -1.60
C GLY A 73 7.34 -0.78 -0.53
N ALA A 74 8.49 -0.19 -0.83
CA ALA A 74 9.22 0.70 0.07
C ALA A 74 8.34 1.87 0.53
N ASN A 75 7.71 2.59 -0.40
CA ASN A 75 6.82 3.70 -0.06
C ASN A 75 5.59 3.26 0.74
N ILE A 76 5.05 2.05 0.53
CA ILE A 76 3.95 1.53 1.36
C ILE A 76 4.41 1.28 2.81
N ILE A 77 5.67 0.87 3.01
CA ILE A 77 6.25 0.69 4.34
C ILE A 77 6.43 2.05 5.02
N GLU A 78 7.01 3.03 4.31
CA GLU A 78 7.18 4.40 4.81
C GLU A 78 5.84 5.05 5.16
N ALA A 79 4.78 4.83 4.36
CA ALA A 79 3.44 5.32 4.68
C ALA A 79 2.94 4.82 6.04
N GLN A 80 3.32 3.62 6.48
CA GLN A 80 2.94 3.09 7.79
C GLN A 80 3.80 3.63 8.94
N ALA A 81 5.05 4.01 8.65
CA ALA A 81 5.94 4.63 9.62
C ALA A 81 5.70 6.15 9.77
N GLY A 82 4.99 6.76 8.82
CA GLY A 82 4.66 8.19 8.82
C GLY A 82 3.91 8.64 10.07
N SER A 83 4.31 9.79 10.61
CA SER A 83 3.74 10.36 11.84
C SER A 83 2.44 11.13 11.60
N THR A 84 2.18 11.56 10.36
CA THR A 84 0.98 12.33 10.01
C THR A 84 0.13 11.65 8.92
N ARG A 85 -1.15 12.04 8.85
CA ARG A 85 -2.04 11.63 7.73
C ARG A 85 -1.56 12.16 6.38
N LYS A 86 -0.87 13.30 6.37
CA LYS A 86 -0.29 13.90 5.17
C LYS A 86 0.84 13.02 4.65
N ASP A 87 1.74 12.57 5.53
CA ASP A 87 2.84 11.68 5.15
C ASP A 87 2.32 10.36 4.59
N PHE A 88 1.33 9.76 5.27
CA PHE A 88 0.66 8.57 4.76
C PHE A 88 0.18 8.77 3.31
N THR A 89 -0.52 9.88 3.03
CA THR A 89 -1.06 10.17 1.69
C THR A 89 0.05 10.43 0.66
N ASN A 90 1.10 11.15 1.05
CA ASN A 90 2.24 11.45 0.19
C ASN A 90 2.98 10.18 -0.22
N PHE A 91 3.30 9.30 0.73
CA PHE A 91 3.97 8.03 0.45
C PHE A 91 3.12 7.10 -0.43
N PHE A 92 1.80 7.05 -0.23
CA PHE A 92 0.92 6.32 -1.16
C PHE A 92 0.90 6.94 -2.56
N SER A 93 1.00 8.27 -2.67
CA SER A 93 1.12 8.94 -3.96
C SER A 93 2.44 8.64 -4.66
N TYR A 94 3.55 8.53 -3.92
CA TYR A 94 4.84 8.09 -4.46
C TYR A 94 4.80 6.63 -4.90
N SER A 95 4.16 5.75 -4.12
CA SER A 95 3.93 4.35 -4.49
C SER A 95 3.16 4.23 -5.81
N LEU A 96 2.12 5.05 -6.02
CA LEU A 96 1.36 5.10 -7.26
C LEU A 96 2.22 5.59 -8.45
N LYS A 97 3.05 6.61 -8.25
CA LYS A 97 3.99 7.10 -9.28
C LYS A 97 4.96 6.00 -9.70
N SER A 98 5.54 5.27 -8.75
CA SER A 98 6.43 4.13 -9.03
C SER A 98 5.71 2.98 -9.74
N ALA A 99 4.44 2.73 -9.42
CA ALA A 99 3.63 1.73 -10.12
C ALA A 99 3.35 2.13 -11.57
N ASN A 100 3.10 3.41 -11.83
CA ASN A 100 2.93 3.92 -13.19
C ASN A 100 4.25 3.84 -13.98
N GLU A 101 5.39 4.16 -13.35
CA GLU A 101 6.72 4.02 -13.95
C GLU A 101 7.05 2.55 -14.28
N SER A 102 6.65 1.59 -13.43
CA SER A 102 6.87 0.16 -13.69
C SER A 102 5.99 -0.39 -14.83
N LYS A 103 4.90 0.32 -15.18
CA LYS A 103 3.94 -0.07 -16.21
C LYS A 103 4.31 0.48 -17.60
N PHE A 104 5.01 1.61 -17.65
CA PHE A 104 5.41 2.30 -18.89
C PHE A 104 6.59 1.58 -19.55
#